data_AF-A0A1X4I2Q4-F1
#
_entry.id   AF-A0A1X4I2Q4-F1
#
_cell.length_a   1.000
_cell.length_b   1.000
_cell.length_c   1.000
_cell.angle_alpha   90.00
_cell.angle_beta   90.00
_cell.angle_gamma   90.00
#
_symmetry.space_group_name_H-M   'P 1'
#
loop_
_entity.id
_entity.type
_entity.pdbx_description
1 polymer ?
#
loop_
_entity_poly.entity_id
_entity_poly.type
_entity_poly.pdbx_seq_one_letter_code
_entity_poly.pdbx_strand_id
1 'polypeptide(L)'
;GAAIAARLRAGAVSVNSVLGFAAVPALPFGGSRDSGFGRIHGEEGLRAFTSVQSTTVQRFTPPIALTSFGVPAATRERVVRLARALHRRR
;
A
#
# COMPACT_ATOMS: atom_id res chain seq x y z
N GLY A 1 0.02 30.23 18.60
CA GLY A 1 0.15 28.76 18.78
C GLY A 1 0.00 28.01 17.47
N ALA A 2 -1.23 27.80 16.99
CA ALA A 2 -1.53 26.96 15.82
C ALA A 2 -0.79 27.39 14.52
N ALA A 3 -0.73 28.70 14.21
CA ALA A 3 -0.03 29.20 13.03
C ALA A 3 1.48 28.89 13.03
N ILE A 4 2.11 28.81 14.21
CA ILE A 4 3.51 28.39 14.35
C ILE A 4 3.60 26.87 14.19
N ALA A 5 2.72 26.11 14.84
CA ALA A 5 2.68 24.64 14.75
C ALA A 5 2.60 24.15 13.29
N ALA A 6 1.79 24.80 12.45
CA ALA A 6 1.66 24.46 11.03
C ALA A 6 2.95 24.64 10.20
N ARG A 7 3.92 25.42 10.70
CA ARG A 7 5.21 25.67 10.06
C ARG A 7 6.32 24.76 10.61
N LEU A 8 6.06 24.06 11.71
CA LEU A 8 7.04 23.18 12.33
C LEU A 8 7.15 21.88 11.55
N ARG A 9 8.39 21.44 11.40
CA ARG A 9 8.70 20.13 10.83
C ARG A 9 8.94 19.15 11.96
N ALA A 10 7.85 18.71 12.61
CA ALA A 10 7.86 17.84 13.78
C ALA A 10 6.85 16.69 13.62
N GLY A 11 7.07 15.58 14.33
CA GLY A 11 6.18 14.41 14.30
C GLY A 11 4.86 14.61 15.05
N ALA A 12 4.87 15.44 16.10
CA ALA A 12 3.69 15.87 16.85
C ALA A 12 3.95 17.25 17.48
N VAL A 13 2.89 18.05 17.68
CA VAL A 13 2.97 19.37 18.31
C VAL A 13 1.80 19.55 19.27
N SER A 14 2.11 19.92 20.51
CA SER A 14 1.12 20.40 21.48
C SER A 14 1.23 21.92 21.61
N VAL A 15 0.10 22.62 21.54
CA VAL A 15 0.03 24.07 21.77
C VAL A 15 -0.45 24.32 23.21
N ASN A 16 0.29 25.12 23.97
CA ASN A 16 0.01 25.42 25.39
C ASN A 16 -0.02 24.18 26.31
N SER A 17 0.64 23.09 25.92
CA SER A 17 0.72 21.83 26.68
C SER A 17 2.02 21.11 26.33
N VAL A 18 2.50 20.27 27.25
CA VAL A 18 3.60 19.33 27.01
C VAL A 18 2.99 17.93 26.89
N LEU A 19 3.33 17.20 25.83
CA LEU A 19 2.85 15.83 25.54
C LEU A 19 1.33 15.63 25.42
N GLY A 20 0.51 16.68 25.35
CA GLY A 20 -0.95 16.55 25.19
C GLY A 20 -1.43 15.59 24.09
N PHE A 21 -0.72 15.50 22.95
CA PHE A 21 -1.04 14.54 21.88
C PHE A 21 -0.96 13.06 22.34
N ALA A 22 -0.13 12.72 23.33
CA ALA A 22 0.04 11.35 23.80
C ALA A 22 -1.17 10.85 24.59
N ALA A 23 -1.97 11.76 25.16
CA ALA A 23 -3.19 11.44 25.89
C ALA A 23 -4.41 11.22 24.99
N VAL A 24 -4.28 11.42 23.67
CA VAL A 24 -5.39 11.28 22.70
C VAL A 24 -5.09 10.09 21.79
N PRO A 25 -5.64 8.89 22.06
CA PRO A 25 -5.31 7.66 21.31
C PRO A 25 -5.69 7.71 19.83
N ALA A 26 -6.58 8.61 19.44
CA ALA A 26 -6.98 8.80 18.05
C ALA A 26 -5.95 9.59 17.22
N LEU A 27 -5.03 10.32 17.87
CA LEU A 27 -4.00 11.09 17.17
C LEU A 27 -2.78 10.22 16.89
N PRO A 28 -2.19 10.27 15.67
CA PRO A 28 -0.97 9.53 15.37
C PRO A 28 0.20 10.10 16.18
N PHE A 29 0.95 9.24 16.85
CA PHE A 29 2.11 9.58 17.66
C PHE A 29 3.36 8.91 17.10
N GLY A 30 4.37 9.70 16.73
CA GLY A 30 5.67 9.18 16.33
C GLY A 30 6.65 10.28 15.95
N GLY A 31 7.89 9.88 15.68
CA GLY A 31 8.98 10.79 15.31
C GLY A 31 8.92 11.28 13.86
N SER A 32 9.82 12.17 13.48
CA SER A 32 10.08 12.53 12.09
C SER A 32 11.56 12.88 11.91
N ARG A 33 12.17 12.42 10.80
CA ARG A 33 13.61 12.56 10.51
C ARG A 33 14.48 11.85 11.56
N ASP A 34 15.45 12.54 12.12
CA ASP A 34 16.42 12.00 13.07
C ASP A 34 15.77 11.56 14.39
N SER A 35 14.54 12.03 14.68
CA SER A 35 13.78 11.60 15.86
C SER A 35 13.02 10.28 15.64
N GLY A 36 13.18 9.62 14.49
CA GLY A 36 12.55 8.34 14.15
C GLY A 36 11.48 8.42 13.05
N PHE A 37 10.89 7.26 12.74
CA PHE A 37 9.89 7.06 11.70
C PHE A 37 8.71 6.21 12.21
N GLY A 38 7.64 6.13 11.41
CA GLY A 38 6.43 5.38 11.77
C GLY A 38 5.50 6.13 12.74
N ARG A 39 4.34 5.54 13.03
CA ARG A 39 3.35 6.05 13.98
C ARG A 39 2.80 4.91 14.82
N ILE A 40 2.57 5.18 16.10
CA ILE A 40 1.66 4.46 16.97
C ILE A 40 0.40 5.31 17.19
N HIS A 41 -0.61 4.78 17.86
CA HIS A 41 -1.94 5.41 17.98
C HIS A 41 -2.61 5.65 16.62
N GLY A 42 -3.86 6.11 16.64
CA GLY A 42 -4.63 6.39 15.43
C GLY A 42 -4.80 5.15 14.54
N GLU A 43 -5.25 5.41 13.31
CA GLU A 43 -5.41 4.36 12.31
C GLU A 43 -4.05 3.83 11.83
N GLU A 44 -3.08 4.71 11.69
CA GLU A 44 -1.73 4.42 11.22
C GLU A 44 -1.01 3.47 12.19
N GLY A 45 -1.17 3.67 13.49
CA GLY A 45 -0.61 2.79 14.52
C GLY A 45 -1.24 1.41 14.49
N LEU A 46 -2.57 1.31 14.35
CA LEU A 46 -3.23 0.01 14.19
C LEU A 46 -2.68 -0.72 12.96
N ARG A 47 -2.57 -0.03 11.81
CA ARG A 47 -1.99 -0.60 10.59
C ARG A 47 -0.54 -1.05 10.77
N ALA A 48 0.27 -0.31 11.54
CA ALA A 48 1.66 -0.65 11.81
C ALA A 48 1.83 -1.97 12.59
N PHE A 49 0.82 -2.40 13.35
CA PHE A 49 0.81 -3.68 14.08
C PHE A 49 0.02 -4.77 13.34
N THR A 50 -0.34 -4.56 12.08
CA THR A 50 -1.00 -5.58 11.24
C THR A 50 -0.07 -6.13 10.18
N SER A 51 -0.30 -7.38 9.76
CA SER A 51 0.36 -7.96 8.61
C SER A 51 -0.43 -7.68 7.34
N VAL A 52 0.20 -7.06 6.35
CA VAL A 52 -0.42 -6.83 5.04
C VAL A 52 -0.48 -8.15 4.28
N GLN A 53 -1.69 -8.61 3.97
CA GLN A 53 -1.91 -9.80 3.15
C GLN A 53 -2.65 -9.43 1.85
N SER A 54 -2.09 -9.85 0.72
CA SER A 54 -2.77 -9.81 -0.57
C SER A 54 -3.32 -11.20 -0.91
N THR A 55 -4.59 -11.27 -1.27
CA THR A 55 -5.25 -12.52 -1.69
C THR A 55 -5.98 -12.27 -3.00
N THR A 56 -5.66 -13.07 -4.02
CA THR A 56 -6.34 -13.04 -5.31
C THR A 56 -7.02 -14.38 -5.54
N VAL A 57 -8.28 -14.35 -5.96
CA VAL A 57 -9.08 -15.55 -6.23
C VAL A 57 -9.52 -15.51 -7.69
N GLN A 58 -9.31 -16.62 -8.40
CA GLN A 58 -9.78 -16.77 -9.77
C GLN A 58 -11.31 -16.88 -9.77
N ARG A 59 -12.00 -15.90 -10.38
CA ARG A 59 -13.47 -15.91 -10.50
C ARG A 59 -13.97 -16.74 -11.69
N PHE A 60 -13.21 -16.77 -12.78
CA PHE A 60 -13.56 -17.47 -14.01
C PHE A 60 -12.35 -18.22 -14.57
N THR A 61 -12.58 -19.40 -15.12
CA THR A 61 -11.53 -20.16 -15.80
C THR A 61 -11.40 -19.65 -17.23
N PRO A 62 -10.23 -19.12 -17.65
CA PRO A 62 -10.02 -18.74 -19.03
C PRO A 62 -10.02 -20.00 -19.90
N PRO A 63 -10.48 -19.92 -21.17
CA PRO A 63 -10.48 -21.06 -22.08
C PRO A 63 -9.06 -21.60 -22.35
N ILE A 64 -8.03 -20.76 -22.19
CA ILE A 64 -6.62 -21.17 -22.23
C ILE A 64 -5.89 -20.50 -21.07
N ALA A 65 -5.39 -21.31 -20.13
CA ALA A 65 -4.62 -20.84 -18.98
C ALA A 65 -3.16 -20.55 -19.36
N LEU A 66 -2.91 -19.48 -20.11
CA LEU A 66 -1.57 -19.13 -20.64
C LEU A 66 -0.50 -18.93 -19.57
N THR A 67 -0.89 -18.64 -18.34
CA THR A 67 -0.01 -18.48 -17.17
C THR A 67 0.22 -19.80 -16.40
N SER A 68 -0.40 -20.91 -16.84
CA SER A 68 -0.22 -22.23 -16.24
C SER A 68 0.96 -22.98 -16.87
N PHE A 69 1.69 -23.72 -16.04
CA PHE A 69 2.74 -24.63 -16.48
C PHE A 69 2.21 -25.86 -17.25
N GLY A 70 0.91 -26.14 -17.18
CA GLY A 70 0.30 -27.31 -17.83
C GLY A 70 -0.01 -27.14 -19.32
N VAL A 71 0.14 -25.95 -19.90
CA VAL A 71 -0.18 -25.71 -21.31
C VAL A 71 1.02 -26.06 -22.20
N PRO A 72 0.89 -26.95 -23.21
CA PRO A 72 1.98 -27.27 -24.14
C PRO A 72 2.54 -26.03 -24.86
N ALA A 73 3.87 -25.98 -25.03
CA ALA A 73 4.56 -24.82 -25.60
C ALA A 73 4.01 -24.41 -26.98
N ALA A 74 3.71 -25.38 -27.84
CA ALA A 74 3.15 -25.13 -29.17
C ALA A 74 1.77 -24.42 -29.12
N THR A 75 0.92 -24.77 -28.16
CA THR A 75 -0.39 -24.12 -27.96
C THR A 75 -0.20 -22.69 -27.49
N ARG A 76 0.70 -22.46 -26.53
CA ARG A 76 1.04 -21.11 -26.04
C ARG A 76 1.57 -20.22 -27.17
N GLU A 77 2.48 -20.72 -27.99
CA GLU A 77 3.05 -19.99 -29.13
C GLU A 77 2.00 -19.61 -30.18
N ARG A 78 1.05 -20.51 -30.48
CA ARG A 78 -0.06 -20.22 -31.39
C ARG A 78 -0.92 -19.08 -30.86
N VAL A 79 -1.27 -19.10 -29.58
CA VAL A 79 -2.08 -18.05 -28.96
C VAL A 79 -1.35 -16.70 -28.96
N VAL A 80 -0.06 -16.69 -28.62
CA VAL A 80 0.75 -15.46 -28.67
C VAL A 80 0.85 -14.91 -30.09
N ARG A 81 1.01 -15.77 -31.11
CA ARG A 81 1.06 -15.37 -32.52
C ARG A 81 -0.25 -14.73 -32.97
N LEU A 82 -1.38 -15.33 -32.60
CA LEU A 82 -2.72 -14.81 -32.89
C LEU A 82 -2.95 -13.46 -32.19
N ALA A 83 -2.61 -13.36 -30.90
CA ALA A 83 -2.70 -12.10 -30.15
C ALA A 83 -1.88 -10.98 -30.81
N ARG A 84 -0.63 -11.26 -31.20
CA ARG A 84 0.22 -10.30 -31.92
C ARG A 84 -0.36 -9.89 -33.27
N ALA A 85 -0.92 -10.81 -34.04
CA ALA A 85 -1.53 -10.50 -35.33
C ALA A 85 -2.78 -9.61 -35.19
N LEU A 86 -3.59 -9.84 -34.15
CA LEU A 86 -4.75 -9.01 -33.82
C LEU A 86 -4.35 -7.59 -33.39
N HIS A 87 -3.25 -7.45 -32.63
CA HIS A 87 -2.77 -6.16 -32.14
C HIS A 87 -1.94 -5.37 -33.17
N ARG A 88 -1.51 -6.02 -34.26
CA ARG A 88 -0.79 -5.36 -35.38
C ARG A 88 -1.74 -4.71 -36.40
N ARG A 89 -3.06 -4.89 -36.23
CA ARG A 89 -4.13 -4.33 -37.07
C ARG A 89 -4.81 -3.10 -36.45
N ARG A 90 -4.22 -2.52 -35.41
CA ARG A 90 -4.53 -1.19 -34.86
C ARG A 90 -3.27 -0.34 -34.93
#